data_AF-A0A261FVU0-F1
#
_entry.id   AF-A0A261FVU0-F1
#
_cell.length_a   1.000
_cell.length_b   1.000
_cell.length_c   1.000
_cell.angle_alpha   90.00
_cell.angle_beta   90.00
_cell.angle_gamma   90.00
#
_symmetry.space_group_name_H-M   'P 1'
#
loop_
_entity.id
_entity.type
_entity.pdbx_description
1 polymer ?
#
loop_
_entity_poly.entity_id
_entity_poly.type
_entity_poly.pdbx_seq_one_letter_code
_entity_poly.pdbx_strand_id
1 'polypeptide(L)'
;MTGIIPTLDQIDELHRRISPSQAAYDLIHTHCVIVAQIACQLARRQNALFVRRCTLPRDPESNTPDCSQVPPTDGVIGGTVPPRLLDEHLVMIGGLLHDIGTYKVLKHDGSDGEPLKFSGKHYIQHGLLGYEYLLEQGIDESIAQFARNHTGVGLTKDEVIRQELPLPPADYVPVNLEQETVMVADKFHSKSTPPKFLSVDAYTAKAGRFGEENQRKWLELVERYGRPDIAAMAERYHMRMV
;
A
#
# COMPACT_ATOMS: atom_id res chain seq x y z
N MET A 1 1.37 -16.32 -21.60
CA MET A 1 0.48 -17.18 -20.79
C MET A 1 -0.25 -16.26 -19.84
N THR A 2 -1.57 -16.33 -19.74
CA THR A 2 -2.32 -15.60 -18.70
C THR A 2 -1.94 -16.20 -17.35
N GLY A 3 -1.43 -15.39 -16.42
CA GLY A 3 -1.01 -15.91 -15.12
C GLY A 3 -2.23 -16.24 -14.25
N ILE A 4 -1.96 -16.74 -13.04
CA ILE A 4 -3.03 -17.07 -12.08
C ILE A 4 -3.24 -15.91 -11.10
N ILE A 5 -4.50 -15.71 -10.68
CA ILE A 5 -4.81 -14.92 -9.48
C ILE A 5 -4.70 -15.86 -8.28
N PRO A 6 -3.79 -15.62 -7.32
CA PRO A 6 -3.56 -16.55 -6.23
C PRO A 6 -4.66 -16.47 -5.17
N THR A 7 -4.96 -17.61 -4.56
CA THR A 7 -5.74 -17.72 -3.33
C THR A 7 -4.92 -17.23 -2.11
N LEU A 8 -5.57 -16.96 -0.98
CA LEU A 8 -4.89 -16.54 0.24
C LEU A 8 -3.86 -17.56 0.74
N ASP A 9 -4.16 -18.86 0.64
CA ASP A 9 -3.23 -19.93 1.01
C ASP A 9 -2.00 -19.98 0.08
N GLN A 10 -2.21 -19.74 -1.23
CA GLN A 10 -1.11 -19.63 -2.18
C GLN A 10 -0.24 -18.39 -1.91
N ILE A 11 -0.84 -17.29 -1.45
CA ILE A 11 -0.08 -16.08 -1.05
C ILE A 11 0.80 -16.38 0.16
N ASP A 12 0.26 -17.05 1.19
CA ASP A 12 1.06 -17.47 2.36
C ASP A 12 2.24 -18.37 1.95
N GLU A 13 1.99 -19.34 1.09
CA GLU A 13 3.00 -20.24 0.55
C GLU A 13 4.08 -19.48 -0.26
N LEU A 14 3.69 -18.48 -1.06
CA LEU A 14 4.64 -17.62 -1.78
C LEU A 14 5.57 -16.88 -0.82
N HIS A 15 5.04 -16.33 0.27
CA HIS A 15 5.82 -15.67 1.33
C HIS A 15 6.76 -16.66 2.04
N ARG A 16 6.27 -17.84 2.43
CA ARG A 16 7.09 -18.86 3.10
C ARG A 16 8.23 -19.34 2.21
N ARG A 17 7.96 -19.56 0.92
CA ARG A 17 8.94 -20.07 -0.05
C ARG A 17 10.11 -19.12 -0.29
N ILE A 18 9.83 -17.82 -0.38
CA ILE A 18 10.87 -16.80 -0.65
C ILE A 18 11.58 -16.33 0.62
N SER A 19 10.95 -16.49 1.79
CA SER A 19 11.50 -15.95 3.02
C SER A 19 12.79 -16.69 3.42
N PRO A 20 13.89 -15.98 3.70
CA PRO A 20 15.15 -16.61 4.09
C PRO A 20 15.15 -17.09 5.56
N SER A 21 14.24 -16.57 6.39
CA SER A 21 14.16 -16.90 7.81
C SER A 21 12.73 -16.74 8.32
N GLN A 22 12.44 -17.31 9.50
CA GLN A 22 11.16 -17.09 10.17
C GLN A 22 11.00 -15.63 10.61
N ALA A 23 12.05 -15.00 11.13
CA ALA A 23 12.01 -13.60 11.55
C ALA A 23 11.71 -12.64 10.38
N ALA A 24 12.27 -12.91 9.21
CA ALA A 24 11.94 -12.18 8.00
C ALA A 24 10.50 -12.38 7.57
N TYR A 25 10.03 -13.63 7.59
CA TYR A 25 8.64 -13.96 7.26
C TYR A 25 7.70 -13.19 8.19
N ASP A 26 7.89 -13.30 9.50
CA ASP A 26 7.03 -12.68 10.51
C ASP A 26 6.95 -11.17 10.34
N LEU A 27 8.10 -10.49 10.14
CA LEU A 27 8.13 -9.03 10.00
C LEU A 27 7.44 -8.56 8.70
N ILE A 28 7.81 -9.15 7.57
CA ILE A 28 7.36 -8.68 6.24
C ILE A 28 5.92 -9.10 5.98
N HIS A 29 5.56 -10.34 6.29
CA HIS A 29 4.20 -10.83 6.13
C HIS A 29 3.22 -10.10 7.06
N THR A 30 3.59 -9.84 8.33
CA THR A 30 2.74 -9.04 9.24
C THR A 30 2.51 -7.64 8.70
N HIS A 31 3.54 -7.01 8.13
CA HIS A 31 3.38 -5.72 7.46
C HIS A 31 2.41 -5.80 6.29
N CYS A 32 2.54 -6.80 5.41
CA CYS A 32 1.59 -7.03 4.31
C CYS A 32 0.15 -7.22 4.80
N VAL A 33 -0.06 -7.99 5.88
CA VAL A 33 -1.39 -8.20 6.48
C VAL A 33 -1.96 -6.88 7.01
N ILE A 34 -1.17 -6.07 7.71
CA ILE A 34 -1.60 -4.75 8.20
C ILE A 34 -2.00 -3.84 7.03
N VAL A 35 -1.17 -3.78 5.99
CA VAL A 35 -1.44 -2.95 4.81
C VAL A 35 -2.69 -3.42 4.07
N ALA A 36 -2.88 -4.73 3.89
CA ALA A 36 -4.08 -5.29 3.28
C ALA A 36 -5.35 -4.92 4.07
N GLN A 37 -5.29 -4.96 5.42
CA GLN A 37 -6.41 -4.53 6.26
C GLN A 37 -6.75 -3.06 6.07
N ILE A 38 -5.75 -2.17 6.12
CA ILE A 38 -5.96 -0.73 5.90
C ILE A 38 -6.51 -0.48 4.49
N ALA A 39 -5.96 -1.16 3.49
CA ALA A 39 -6.39 -1.00 2.09
C ALA A 39 -7.86 -1.42 1.91
N CYS A 40 -8.30 -2.52 2.53
CA CYS A 40 -9.70 -2.91 2.53
C CYS A 40 -10.60 -1.90 3.26
N GLN A 41 -10.16 -1.31 4.37
CA GLN A 41 -10.90 -0.24 5.05
C GLN A 41 -11.10 0.97 4.13
N LEU A 42 -10.04 1.41 3.43
CA LEU A 42 -10.11 2.48 2.43
C LEU A 42 -11.03 2.12 1.27
N ALA A 43 -10.93 0.91 0.72
CA ALA A 43 -11.78 0.45 -0.38
C ALA A 43 -13.27 0.43 0.00
N ARG A 44 -13.60 -0.09 1.20
CA ARG A 44 -14.96 -0.08 1.75
C ARG A 44 -15.50 1.32 1.94
N ARG A 45 -14.66 2.25 2.40
CA ARG A 45 -15.02 3.67 2.50
C ARG A 45 -15.37 4.24 1.13
N GLN A 46 -14.50 4.06 0.15
CA GLN A 46 -14.74 4.51 -1.22
C GLN A 46 -16.03 3.91 -1.81
N ASN A 47 -16.29 2.62 -1.57
CA ASN A 47 -17.50 1.93 -2.00
C ASN A 47 -18.76 2.49 -1.30
N ALA A 48 -18.70 2.78 0.00
CA ALA A 48 -19.81 3.39 0.72
C ALA A 48 -20.14 4.80 0.21
N LEU A 49 -19.12 5.61 -0.10
CA LEU A 49 -19.28 6.93 -0.73
C LEU A 49 -19.95 6.81 -2.11
N PHE A 50 -19.51 5.84 -2.92
CA PHE A 50 -20.08 5.57 -4.24
C PHE A 50 -21.56 5.17 -4.17
N VAL A 51 -21.88 4.17 -3.35
CA VAL A 51 -23.24 3.66 -3.18
C VAL A 51 -24.16 4.79 -2.72
N ARG A 52 -23.74 5.59 -1.72
CA ARG A 52 -24.56 6.70 -1.21
C ARG A 52 -24.87 7.73 -2.29
N ARG A 53 -23.89 8.11 -3.14
CA ARG A 53 -24.12 9.00 -4.28
C ARG A 53 -25.18 8.43 -5.23
N CYS A 54 -25.15 7.12 -5.47
CA CYS A 54 -26.10 6.46 -6.37
C CYS A 54 -27.50 6.32 -5.78
N THR A 55 -27.64 6.30 -4.45
CA THR A 55 -28.93 6.08 -3.77
C THR A 55 -29.63 7.34 -3.26
N LEU A 56 -28.91 8.46 -3.07
CA LEU A 56 -29.52 9.70 -2.58
C LEU A 56 -30.09 10.56 -3.71
N PRO A 57 -31.22 11.27 -3.49
CA PRO A 57 -31.72 12.26 -4.43
C PRO A 57 -30.66 13.32 -4.69
N ARG A 58 -30.51 13.75 -5.95
CA ARG A 58 -29.69 14.93 -6.26
C ARG A 58 -30.39 16.14 -5.66
N ASP A 59 -29.67 16.91 -4.86
CA ASP A 59 -30.14 18.23 -4.43
C ASP A 59 -30.17 19.14 -5.68
N PRO A 60 -31.32 19.69 -6.09
CA PRO A 60 -31.40 20.52 -7.31
C PRO A 60 -30.57 21.80 -7.24
N GLU A 61 -30.13 22.23 -6.04
CA GLU A 61 -29.32 23.43 -5.84
C GLU A 61 -27.81 23.16 -5.66
N SER A 62 -27.38 21.91 -5.47
CA SER A 62 -25.96 21.54 -5.37
C SER A 62 -25.56 20.50 -6.43
N ASN A 63 -24.67 20.91 -7.35
CA ASN A 63 -24.09 19.98 -8.35
C ASN A 63 -23.16 18.92 -7.73
N THR A 64 -22.94 18.97 -6.41
CA THR A 64 -22.12 18.04 -5.65
C THR A 64 -22.95 17.45 -4.50
N PRO A 65 -23.02 16.11 -4.36
CA PRO A 65 -23.56 15.49 -3.16
C PRO A 65 -22.71 15.94 -1.96
N ASP A 66 -23.35 16.38 -0.88
CA ASP A 66 -22.65 16.74 0.36
C ASP A 66 -22.05 15.47 1.00
N CYS A 67 -20.81 15.17 0.61
CA CYS A 67 -20.06 14.01 1.11
C CYS A 67 -19.59 14.21 2.56
N SER A 68 -19.68 15.43 3.11
CA SER A 68 -19.24 15.75 4.46
C SER A 68 -20.12 15.14 5.56
N GLN A 69 -21.31 14.63 5.19
CA GLN A 69 -22.27 14.02 6.12
C GLN A 69 -22.24 12.48 6.13
N VAL A 70 -21.25 11.82 5.52
CA VAL A 70 -21.18 10.35 5.51
C VAL A 70 -20.51 9.87 6.80
N PRO A 71 -21.21 9.12 7.68
CA PRO A 71 -20.61 8.62 8.91
C PRO A 71 -19.38 7.77 8.60
N PRO A 72 -18.41 7.64 9.52
CA PRO A 72 -17.23 6.81 9.32
C PRO A 72 -17.60 5.40 8.86
N THR A 73 -16.83 4.82 7.95
CA THR A 73 -17.03 3.44 7.46
C THR A 73 -15.76 2.65 7.74
N ASP A 74 -15.88 1.56 8.50
CA ASP A 74 -14.76 0.68 8.86
C ASP A 74 -13.54 1.44 9.43
N GLY A 75 -13.81 2.45 10.28
CA GLY A 75 -12.79 3.29 10.89
C GLY A 75 -12.18 4.36 9.98
N VAL A 76 -12.72 4.60 8.79
CA VAL A 76 -12.21 5.62 7.85
C VAL A 76 -13.18 6.81 7.76
N ILE A 77 -12.62 8.03 7.84
CA ILE A 77 -13.34 9.30 7.66
C ILE A 77 -12.88 10.04 6.40
N GLY A 78 -13.71 10.97 5.91
CA GLY A 78 -13.38 11.75 4.70
C GLY A 78 -13.50 10.92 3.41
N GLY A 79 -12.69 11.25 2.41
CA GLY A 79 -12.69 10.64 1.09
C GLY A 79 -13.56 11.38 0.07
N THR A 80 -13.29 11.16 -1.21
CA THR A 80 -14.09 11.66 -2.33
C THR A 80 -14.72 10.49 -3.08
N VAL A 81 -15.90 10.71 -3.65
CA VAL A 81 -16.65 9.63 -4.32
C VAL A 81 -15.84 9.11 -5.52
N PRO A 82 -15.53 7.80 -5.59
CA PRO A 82 -14.77 7.25 -6.71
C PRO A 82 -15.60 7.23 -8.00
N PRO A 83 -14.98 7.04 -9.17
CA PRO A 83 -15.69 6.93 -10.44
C PRO A 83 -16.46 5.60 -10.58
N ARG A 84 -16.07 4.57 -9.83
CA ARG A 84 -16.67 3.22 -9.81
C ARG A 84 -16.46 2.56 -8.44
N LEU A 85 -17.12 1.43 -8.20
CA LEU A 85 -16.77 0.55 -7.09
C LEU A 85 -15.34 0.01 -7.25
N LEU A 86 -14.64 -0.13 -6.13
CA LEU A 86 -13.34 -0.76 -6.02
C LEU A 86 -13.53 -2.25 -5.70
N ASP A 87 -12.67 -3.09 -6.29
CA ASP A 87 -12.63 -4.52 -6.01
C ASP A 87 -11.87 -4.79 -4.70
N GLU A 88 -12.61 -5.04 -3.61
CA GLU A 88 -12.02 -5.33 -2.29
C GLU A 88 -11.16 -6.59 -2.26
N HIS A 89 -11.48 -7.60 -3.08
CA HIS A 89 -10.72 -8.84 -3.15
C HIS A 89 -9.37 -8.61 -3.84
N LEU A 90 -9.37 -7.82 -4.92
CA LEU A 90 -8.14 -7.43 -5.61
C LEU A 90 -7.25 -6.54 -4.71
N VAL A 91 -7.83 -5.62 -3.95
CA VAL A 91 -7.13 -4.80 -2.95
C VAL A 91 -6.50 -5.67 -1.86
N MET A 92 -7.23 -6.68 -1.36
CA MET A 92 -6.71 -7.62 -0.36
C MET A 92 -5.49 -8.38 -0.90
N ILE A 93 -5.61 -9.00 -2.08
CA ILE A 93 -4.50 -9.74 -2.71
C ILE A 93 -3.29 -8.83 -2.95
N GLY A 94 -3.55 -7.63 -3.50
CA GLY A 94 -2.52 -6.64 -3.75
C GLY A 94 -1.80 -6.20 -2.48
N GLY A 95 -2.53 -5.92 -1.40
CA GLY A 95 -1.97 -5.56 -0.10
C GLY A 95 -1.15 -6.68 0.52
N LEU A 96 -1.53 -7.95 0.33
CA LEU A 96 -0.75 -9.06 0.84
C LEU A 96 0.56 -9.27 0.07
N LEU A 97 0.59 -8.99 -1.24
CA LEU A 97 1.74 -9.26 -2.10
C LEU A 97 2.64 -8.05 -2.40
N HIS A 98 2.19 -6.82 -2.12
CA HIS A 98 2.90 -5.60 -2.57
C HIS A 98 4.37 -5.57 -2.14
N ASP A 99 4.69 -6.08 -0.95
CA ASP A 99 6.03 -5.97 -0.38
C ASP A 99 6.82 -7.29 -0.38
N ILE A 100 6.35 -8.30 -1.13
CA ILE A 100 6.98 -9.62 -1.19
C ILE A 100 8.43 -9.57 -1.68
N GLY A 101 8.77 -8.60 -2.53
CA GLY A 101 10.16 -8.46 -3.00
C GLY A 101 11.14 -8.03 -1.92
N THR A 102 10.68 -7.60 -0.74
CA THR A 102 11.57 -7.19 0.34
C THR A 102 12.48 -8.33 0.81
N TYR A 103 12.02 -9.58 0.75
CA TYR A 103 12.86 -10.74 1.10
C TYR A 103 14.17 -10.81 0.28
N LYS A 104 14.16 -10.29 -0.96
CA LYS A 104 15.33 -10.25 -1.85
C LYS A 104 16.30 -9.09 -1.58
N VAL A 105 15.94 -8.14 -0.70
CA VAL A 105 16.75 -6.95 -0.40
C VAL A 105 17.04 -6.79 1.10
N LEU A 106 17.12 -7.91 1.82
CA LEU A 106 17.61 -7.96 3.19
C LEU A 106 19.15 -7.95 3.19
N LYS A 107 19.74 -7.10 4.04
CA LYS A 107 21.16 -7.11 4.38
C LYS A 107 21.46 -8.11 5.50
N HIS A 108 20.49 -8.33 6.37
CA HIS A 108 20.53 -9.30 7.46
C HIS A 108 19.10 -9.78 7.75
N ASP A 109 18.92 -11.09 7.85
CA ASP A 109 17.62 -11.76 7.87
C ASP A 109 17.11 -12.12 9.27
N GLY A 110 17.85 -11.80 10.33
CA GLY A 110 17.48 -12.10 11.70
C GLY A 110 17.55 -13.58 12.09
N SER A 111 18.14 -14.44 11.28
CA SER A 111 18.29 -15.87 11.58
C SER A 111 19.17 -16.17 12.80
N ASP A 112 20.06 -15.24 13.18
CA ASP A 112 20.95 -15.32 14.35
C ASP A 112 20.37 -14.62 15.60
N GLY A 113 19.13 -14.12 15.54
CA GLY A 113 18.47 -13.39 16.62
C GLY A 113 18.73 -11.88 16.63
N GLU A 114 19.59 -11.35 15.75
CA GLU A 114 19.77 -9.91 15.60
C GLU A 114 18.61 -9.26 14.82
N PRO A 115 18.35 -7.96 15.01
CA PRO A 115 17.32 -7.25 14.25
C PRO A 115 17.55 -7.28 12.73
N LEU A 116 16.48 -7.47 11.96
CA LEU A 116 16.51 -7.37 10.51
C LEU A 116 17.11 -6.04 10.04
N LYS A 117 17.91 -6.09 8.97
CA LYS A 117 18.49 -4.90 8.33
C LYS A 117 18.16 -4.91 6.85
N PHE A 118 17.57 -3.81 6.38
CA PHE A 118 17.23 -3.62 4.97
C PHE A 118 18.40 -3.03 4.18
N SER A 119 18.47 -3.34 2.89
CA SER A 119 19.55 -2.89 2.00
C SER A 119 19.42 -1.42 1.58
N GLY A 120 19.50 -0.48 2.53
CA GLY A 120 19.69 0.97 2.31
C GLY A 120 19.23 1.52 0.95
N LYS A 121 20.18 1.96 0.10
CA LYS A 121 19.91 2.51 -1.24
C LYS A 121 19.27 1.51 -2.21
N HIS A 122 19.52 0.22 -2.05
CA HIS A 122 18.98 -0.86 -2.88
C HIS A 122 17.58 -1.29 -2.45
N TYR A 123 17.09 -0.82 -1.30
CA TYR A 123 15.77 -1.19 -0.80
C TYR A 123 14.68 -0.89 -1.82
N ILE A 124 14.79 0.22 -2.56
CA ILE A 124 13.86 0.61 -3.63
C ILE A 124 13.65 -0.46 -4.71
N GLN A 125 14.59 -1.39 -4.88
CA GLN A 125 14.50 -2.48 -5.84
C GLN A 125 13.50 -3.57 -5.45
N HIS A 126 13.02 -3.60 -4.19
CA HIS A 126 12.07 -4.60 -3.72
C HIS A 126 10.80 -4.66 -4.59
N GLY A 127 10.29 -3.51 -5.06
CA GLY A 127 9.09 -3.50 -5.89
C GLY A 127 9.29 -4.25 -7.22
N LEU A 128 10.42 -3.99 -7.90
CA LEU A 128 10.75 -4.66 -9.16
C LEU A 128 11.11 -6.14 -8.95
N LEU A 129 11.89 -6.46 -7.92
CA LEU A 129 12.27 -7.84 -7.61
C LEU A 129 11.08 -8.70 -7.16
N GLY A 130 10.09 -8.09 -6.49
CA GLY A 130 8.83 -8.73 -6.13
C GLY A 130 7.96 -8.98 -7.37
N TYR A 131 7.86 -8.00 -8.26
CA TYR A 131 7.19 -8.14 -9.55
C TYR A 131 7.77 -9.30 -10.38
N GLU A 132 9.08 -9.34 -10.55
CA GLU A 132 9.77 -10.41 -11.30
C GLU A 132 9.54 -11.78 -10.65
N TYR A 133 9.66 -11.87 -9.32
CA TYR A 133 9.40 -13.11 -8.60
C TYR A 133 7.97 -13.62 -8.81
N LEU A 134 6.97 -12.73 -8.73
CA LEU A 134 5.57 -13.13 -8.90
C LEU A 134 5.31 -13.68 -10.31
N LEU A 135 5.88 -13.05 -11.34
CA LEU A 135 5.81 -13.55 -12.71
C LEU A 135 6.49 -14.92 -12.87
N GLU A 136 7.66 -15.12 -12.25
CA GLU A 136 8.36 -16.41 -12.23
C GLU A 136 7.53 -17.52 -11.56
N GLN A 137 6.73 -17.18 -10.56
CA GLN A 137 5.81 -18.10 -9.90
C GLN A 137 4.49 -18.30 -10.67
N GLY A 138 4.35 -17.72 -11.87
CA GLY A 138 3.17 -17.84 -12.72
C GLY A 138 1.98 -16.98 -12.29
N ILE A 139 2.19 -16.02 -11.40
CA ILE A 139 1.16 -15.07 -10.97
C ILE A 139 0.87 -14.07 -12.10
N ASP A 140 -0.41 -13.72 -12.26
CA ASP A 140 -0.83 -12.78 -13.29
C ASP A 140 -0.19 -11.39 -13.11
N GLU A 141 0.15 -10.76 -14.24
CA GLU A 141 0.81 -9.47 -14.23
C GLU A 141 -0.03 -8.39 -13.53
N SER A 142 -1.36 -8.46 -13.64
CA SER A 142 -2.27 -7.54 -12.94
C SER A 142 -2.12 -7.57 -11.42
N ILE A 143 -1.70 -8.72 -10.87
CA ILE A 143 -1.39 -8.90 -9.45
C ILE A 143 0.07 -8.52 -9.18
N ALA A 144 1.01 -8.95 -10.01
CA ALA A 144 2.44 -8.65 -9.84
C ALA A 144 2.72 -7.14 -9.82
N GLN A 145 1.96 -6.35 -10.58
CA GLN A 145 2.12 -4.89 -10.65
C GLN A 145 1.83 -4.19 -9.31
N PHE A 146 1.10 -4.79 -8.37
CA PHE A 146 0.99 -4.24 -7.01
C PHE A 146 2.35 -4.17 -6.32
N ALA A 147 3.22 -5.17 -6.53
CA ALA A 147 4.59 -5.09 -6.02
C ALA A 147 5.39 -4.01 -6.73
N ARG A 148 5.26 -3.91 -8.06
CA ARG A 148 6.01 -2.95 -8.88
C ARG A 148 5.69 -1.49 -8.56
N ASN A 149 4.42 -1.16 -8.30
CA ASN A 149 3.90 0.20 -8.44
C ASN A 149 3.45 0.86 -7.12
N HIS A 150 3.79 0.28 -5.97
CA HIS A 150 3.32 0.79 -4.67
C HIS A 150 4.28 1.75 -3.96
N THR A 151 5.50 1.97 -4.46
CA THR A 151 6.49 2.77 -3.73
C THR A 151 6.21 4.27 -3.83
N GLY A 152 6.37 4.98 -2.69
CA GLY A 152 6.18 6.41 -2.63
C GLY A 152 4.73 6.81 -2.92
N VAL A 153 4.54 7.97 -3.54
CA VAL A 153 3.21 8.46 -3.97
C VAL A 153 3.01 8.28 -5.48
N GLY A 154 3.61 7.22 -6.03
CA GLY A 154 3.74 6.97 -7.45
C GLY A 154 5.08 7.50 -7.95
N LEU A 155 6.03 6.60 -8.19
CA LEU A 155 7.39 6.93 -8.60
C LEU A 155 7.48 7.09 -10.12
N THR A 156 7.78 8.29 -10.61
CA THR A 156 7.86 8.55 -12.06
C THR A 156 9.25 8.24 -12.63
N LYS A 157 9.33 8.05 -13.95
CA LYS A 157 10.59 7.89 -14.67
C LYS A 157 11.54 9.07 -14.43
N ASP A 158 11.01 10.28 -14.41
CA ASP A 158 11.80 11.50 -14.18
C ASP A 158 12.36 11.52 -12.75
N GLU A 159 11.61 11.05 -11.76
CA GLU A 159 12.11 10.89 -10.40
C GLU A 159 13.20 9.82 -10.30
N VAL A 160 13.04 8.69 -11.00
CA VAL A 160 14.06 7.63 -11.07
C VAL A 160 15.37 8.18 -11.60
N ILE A 161 15.33 8.95 -12.70
CA ILE A 161 16.52 9.55 -13.32
C ILE A 161 17.10 10.64 -12.41
N ARG A 162 16.27 11.58 -11.95
CA ARG A 162 16.71 12.76 -11.17
C ARG A 162 17.30 12.37 -9.81
N GLN A 163 16.77 11.34 -9.17
CA GLN A 163 17.25 10.85 -7.87
C GLN A 163 18.34 9.77 -8.00
N GLU A 164 18.74 9.43 -9.23
CA GLU A 164 19.73 8.37 -9.52
C GLU A 164 19.37 7.05 -8.83
N LEU A 165 18.09 6.68 -8.86
CA LEU A 165 17.64 5.46 -8.20
C LEU A 165 18.21 4.23 -8.94
N PRO A 166 18.58 3.15 -8.22
CA PRO A 166 19.06 1.90 -8.82
C PRO A 166 17.91 1.09 -9.46
N LEU A 167 17.11 1.73 -10.29
CA LEU A 167 16.00 1.17 -11.05
C LEU A 167 16.17 1.50 -12.54
N PRO A 168 15.73 0.63 -13.45
CA PRO A 168 15.55 1.00 -14.85
C PRO A 168 14.70 2.28 -15.00
N PRO A 169 15.04 3.22 -15.89
CA PRO A 169 14.25 4.42 -16.11
C PRO A 169 12.85 4.13 -16.71
N ALA A 170 11.85 4.02 -15.83
CA ALA A 170 10.45 3.76 -16.17
C ALA A 170 9.51 4.37 -15.13
N ASP A 171 8.22 4.47 -15.46
CA ASP A 171 7.19 4.82 -14.49
C ASP A 171 6.83 3.58 -13.64
N TYR A 172 6.78 3.77 -12.33
CA TYR A 172 6.41 2.82 -11.29
C TYR A 172 5.22 3.38 -10.50
N VAL A 173 4.19 3.80 -11.23
CA VAL A 173 2.97 4.43 -10.70
C VAL A 173 1.80 3.45 -10.75
N PRO A 174 0.83 3.53 -9.82
CA PRO A 174 -0.40 2.74 -9.89
C PRO A 174 -1.11 2.90 -11.23
N VAL A 175 -1.58 1.80 -11.82
CA VAL A 175 -2.31 1.82 -13.10
C VAL A 175 -3.84 1.71 -12.94
N ASN A 176 -4.31 1.51 -11.71
CA ASN A 176 -5.73 1.45 -11.35
C ASN A 176 -5.96 1.91 -9.90
N LEU A 177 -7.24 2.06 -9.52
CA LEU A 177 -7.64 2.53 -8.18
C LEU A 177 -7.24 1.55 -7.09
N GLU A 178 -7.27 0.25 -7.36
CA GLU A 178 -6.91 -0.78 -6.39
C GLU A 178 -5.42 -0.72 -6.02
N GLN A 179 -4.53 -0.56 -7.00
CA GLN A 179 -3.10 -0.33 -6.77
C GLN A 179 -2.85 0.99 -6.04
N GLU A 180 -3.57 2.07 -6.39
CA GLU A 180 -3.43 3.36 -5.70
C GLU A 180 -3.90 3.24 -4.24
N THR A 181 -4.98 2.48 -3.98
CA THR A 181 -5.47 2.21 -2.62
C THR A 181 -4.42 1.47 -1.79
N VAL A 182 -3.80 0.42 -2.31
CA VAL A 182 -2.73 -0.32 -1.62
C VAL A 182 -1.50 0.56 -1.41
N MET A 183 -1.11 1.35 -2.42
CA MET A 183 -0.03 2.32 -2.30
C MET A 183 -0.27 3.32 -1.16
N VAL A 184 -1.50 3.84 -1.03
CA VAL A 184 -1.89 4.75 0.05
C VAL A 184 -1.88 4.06 1.41
N ALA A 185 -2.45 2.85 1.49
CA ALA A 185 -2.51 2.06 2.72
C ALA A 185 -1.11 1.75 3.30
N ASP A 186 -0.16 1.40 2.43
CA ASP A 186 1.24 1.15 2.80
C ASP A 186 1.87 2.34 3.57
N LYS A 187 1.41 3.57 3.33
CA LYS A 187 2.05 4.76 3.93
C LYS A 187 1.74 4.94 5.40
N PHE A 188 0.73 4.26 5.90
CA PHE A 188 0.34 4.28 7.30
C PHE A 188 1.07 3.25 8.17
N HIS A 189 1.89 2.37 7.60
CA HIS A 189 2.64 1.38 8.37
C HIS A 189 4.10 1.26 7.91
N SER A 190 5.01 1.01 8.83
CA SER A 190 6.42 0.79 8.52
C SER A 190 6.95 -0.39 9.31
N LYS A 191 7.49 -1.35 8.57
CA LYS A 191 8.27 -2.48 9.08
C LYS A 191 9.72 -2.13 9.45
N SER A 192 9.99 -0.86 9.82
CA SER A 192 11.24 -0.53 10.51
C SER A 192 11.34 -1.36 11.80
N THR A 193 12.52 -1.49 12.40
CA THR A 193 12.66 -2.20 13.68
C THR A 193 12.85 -1.19 14.82
N PRO A 194 11.91 -1.07 15.78
CA PRO A 194 10.62 -1.78 15.88
C PRO A 194 9.55 -1.26 14.91
N PRO A 195 8.58 -2.11 14.49
CA PRO A 195 7.47 -1.71 13.62
C PRO A 195 6.62 -0.61 14.22
N LYS A 196 6.02 0.20 13.35
CA LYS A 196 5.25 1.37 13.78
C LYS A 196 4.21 1.77 12.74
N PHE A 197 3.17 2.41 13.22
CA PHE A 197 2.22 3.11 12.40
C PHE A 197 2.63 4.56 12.19
N LEU A 198 2.23 5.16 11.07
CA LEU A 198 2.49 6.55 10.74
C LEU A 198 1.17 7.29 10.65
N SER A 199 1.10 8.45 11.29
CA SER A 199 0.06 9.45 11.05
C SER A 199 0.20 10.07 9.66
N VAL A 200 -0.86 10.77 9.22
CA VAL A 200 -0.81 11.60 8.00
C VAL A 200 0.35 12.59 8.08
N ASP A 201 0.53 13.27 9.20
CA ASP A 201 1.59 14.27 9.39
C ASP A 201 2.98 13.65 9.34
N ALA A 202 3.17 12.50 10.00
CA ALA A 202 4.44 11.78 9.97
C ALA A 202 4.84 11.33 8.56
N TYR A 203 3.89 10.79 7.79
CA TYR A 203 4.17 10.44 6.40
C TYR A 203 4.33 11.68 5.52
N THR A 204 3.59 12.77 5.78
CA THR A 204 3.76 14.05 5.07
C THR A 204 5.20 14.56 5.20
N ALA A 205 5.74 14.58 6.42
CA ALA A 205 7.13 14.95 6.68
C ALA A 205 8.14 13.98 6.01
N LYS A 206 7.80 12.68 5.92
CA LYS A 206 8.62 11.69 5.21
C LYS A 206 8.61 11.92 3.69
N ALA A 207 7.44 12.16 3.09
CA ALA A 207 7.28 12.43 1.66
C ALA A 207 8.03 13.70 1.23
N GLY A 208 7.99 14.76 2.04
CA GLY A 208 8.70 16.01 1.79
C GLY A 208 10.22 15.87 1.64
N ARG A 209 10.83 14.82 2.21
CA ARG A 209 12.27 14.52 2.02
C ARG A 209 12.62 14.16 0.57
N PHE A 210 11.62 13.77 -0.22
CA PHE A 210 11.76 13.43 -1.64
C PHE A 210 11.20 14.52 -2.56
N GLY A 211 10.86 15.70 -2.00
CA GLY A 211 10.36 16.86 -2.73
C GLY A 211 8.98 17.34 -2.25
N GLU A 212 8.74 18.64 -2.33
CA GLU A 212 7.46 19.27 -1.95
C GLU A 212 6.27 18.75 -2.76
N GLU A 213 6.51 18.35 -4.01
CA GLU A 213 5.49 17.74 -4.85
C GLU A 213 4.97 16.43 -4.25
N ASN A 214 5.83 15.63 -3.63
CA ASN A 214 5.43 14.37 -2.99
C ASN A 214 4.61 14.62 -1.72
N GLN A 215 4.90 15.70 -1.00
CA GLN A 215 4.05 16.17 0.10
C GLN A 215 2.65 16.56 -0.39
N ARG A 216 2.56 17.35 -1.47
CA ARG A 216 1.24 17.74 -2.04
C ARG A 216 0.46 16.53 -2.53
N LYS A 217 1.07 15.66 -3.34
CA LYS A 217 0.46 14.41 -3.83
C LYS A 217 -0.03 13.53 -2.69
N TRP A 218 0.75 13.40 -1.61
CA TRP A 218 0.32 12.65 -0.43
C TRP A 218 -0.96 13.23 0.19
N LEU A 219 -1.03 14.55 0.39
CA LEU A 219 -2.20 15.19 0.98
C LEU A 219 -3.43 15.07 0.08
N GLU A 220 -3.26 15.18 -1.25
CA GLU A 220 -4.32 14.93 -2.24
C GLU A 220 -4.84 13.48 -2.17
N LEU A 221 -3.94 12.51 -2.00
CA LEU A 221 -4.32 11.10 -1.82
C LEU A 221 -5.09 10.89 -0.51
N VAL A 222 -4.66 11.52 0.59
CA VAL A 222 -5.37 11.47 1.88
C VAL A 222 -6.76 12.10 1.78
N GLU A 223 -6.90 13.21 1.05
CA GLU A 223 -8.20 13.82 0.79
C GLU A 223 -9.10 12.89 -0.05
N ARG A 224 -8.52 12.25 -1.07
CA ARG A 224 -9.23 11.34 -1.98
C ARG A 224 -9.71 10.05 -1.30
N TYR A 225 -8.85 9.36 -0.56
CA TYR A 225 -9.17 8.05 0.02
C TYR A 225 -9.70 8.12 1.45
N GLY A 226 -9.50 9.25 2.12
CA GLY A 226 -9.85 9.44 3.51
C GLY A 226 -8.73 9.07 4.48
N ARG A 227 -9.05 9.20 5.76
CA ARG A 227 -8.14 9.02 6.89
C ARG A 227 -8.60 7.80 7.70
N PRO A 228 -7.83 6.69 7.70
CA PRO A 228 -8.11 5.54 8.55
C PRO A 228 -7.77 5.85 10.02
N ASP A 229 -8.45 5.17 10.95
CA ASP A 229 -8.17 5.24 12.39
C ASP A 229 -6.89 4.46 12.73
N ILE A 230 -5.77 5.11 12.49
CA ILE A 230 -4.44 4.55 12.73
C ILE A 230 -4.16 4.35 14.23
N ALA A 231 -4.80 5.12 15.11
CA ALA A 231 -4.65 4.93 16.54
C ALA A 231 -5.25 3.59 16.98
N ALA A 232 -6.46 3.26 16.51
CA ALA A 232 -7.08 1.97 16.77
C ALA A 232 -6.27 0.79 16.18
N MET A 233 -5.66 0.97 15.01
CA MET A 233 -4.77 -0.05 14.42
C MET A 233 -3.48 -0.22 15.23
N ALA A 234 -2.86 0.87 15.68
CA ALA A 234 -1.67 0.84 16.51
C ALA A 234 -1.91 0.12 17.84
N GLU A 235 -3.05 0.39 18.49
CA GLU A 235 -3.48 -0.30 19.70
C GLU A 235 -3.68 -1.80 19.47
N ARG A 236 -4.42 -2.19 18.42
CA ARG A 236 -4.69 -3.60 18.07
C ARG A 236 -3.42 -4.41 17.87
N TYR A 237 -2.42 -3.82 17.21
CA TYR A 237 -1.16 -4.50 16.91
C TYR A 237 -0.09 -4.31 17.99
N HIS A 238 -0.40 -3.60 19.07
CA HIS A 238 0.55 -3.25 20.14
C HIS A 238 1.81 -2.56 19.60
N MET A 239 1.64 -1.71 18.59
CA MET A 239 2.70 -0.95 17.96
C MET A 239 2.55 0.53 18.28
N ARG A 240 3.66 1.26 18.31
CA ARG A 240 3.62 2.71 18.46
C ARG A 240 3.11 3.39 17.18
N MET A 241 2.41 4.50 17.34
CA MET A 241 2.12 5.45 16.27
C MET A 241 3.14 6.60 16.32
N VAL A 242 3.57 7.08 15.16
CA VAL A 242 4.43 8.27 15.02
C VAL A 242 3.84 9.35 14.13
#